data_AF-A0A2E0ZW87-F1
#
_entry.id   AF-A0A2E0ZW87-F1
#
_cell.length_a   1.000
_cell.length_b   1.000
_cell.length_c   1.000
_cell.angle_alpha   90.00
_cell.angle_beta   90.00
_cell.angle_gamma   90.00
#
_symmetry.space_group_name_H-M   'P 1'
#
loop_
_entity.id
_entity.type
_entity.pdbx_description
1 polymer ?
#
loop_
_entity_poly.entity_id
_entity_poly.type
_entity_poly.pdbx_seq_one_letter_code
_entity_poly.pdbx_strand_id
1 'polypeptide(L)'
;MIQPNLKNFRHLLILVAAFYTACSQLFTISVNNQPVYDPTGRLSTDEVINAELQGCINLAMRQQNVNDATELTVLSCGNSEISDLERIGQLGQLRFLDLANNNISNITPLEELPQLGGLNLNNNLITDIRPLLNISSLTSVNLLGNDEIPCNQVQLLRERFNGNLILPEDCKN
;
A
#
# COMPACT_ATOMS: atom_id res chain seq x y z
N MET A 1 34.58 11.23 56.37
CA MET A 1 34.62 10.64 55.01
C MET A 1 33.47 9.64 54.93
N ILE A 2 32.42 9.95 54.17
CA ILE A 2 31.23 9.10 54.03
C ILE A 2 31.44 8.22 52.79
N GLN A 3 31.52 6.90 52.97
CA GLN A 3 31.53 5.96 51.85
C GLN A 3 30.10 5.82 51.28
N PRO A 4 29.88 6.03 49.97
CA PRO A 4 28.56 5.83 49.38
C PRO A 4 28.23 4.33 49.30
N ASN A 5 26.99 3.99 49.66
CA ASN A 5 26.48 2.62 49.74
C ASN A 5 26.22 2.05 48.34
N LEU A 6 27.08 1.12 47.91
CA LEU A 6 27.10 0.52 46.56
C LEU A 6 25.84 -0.26 46.18
N LYS A 7 25.03 -0.71 47.17
CA LYS A 7 23.78 -1.46 46.93
C LYS A 7 22.66 -0.58 46.38
N ASN A 8 22.56 0.67 46.85
CA ASN A 8 21.55 1.62 46.35
C ASN A 8 21.86 2.04 44.90
N PHE A 9 23.14 2.01 44.50
CA PHE A 9 23.55 2.34 43.14
C PHE A 9 23.13 1.27 42.12
N ARG A 10 23.16 -0.02 42.50
CA ARG A 10 22.68 -1.12 41.62
C ARG A 10 21.17 -1.07 41.41
N HIS A 11 20.39 -0.75 42.44
CA HIS A 11 18.94 -0.60 42.31
C HIS A 11 18.55 0.65 41.53
N LEU A 12 19.29 1.76 41.70
CA LEU A 12 19.12 2.96 40.89
C LEU A 12 19.47 2.69 39.41
N LEU A 13 20.54 1.93 39.12
CA LEU A 13 20.88 1.53 37.76
C LEU A 13 19.81 0.65 37.10
N ILE A 14 19.23 -0.31 37.84
CA ILE A 14 18.18 -1.21 37.33
C ILE A 14 16.89 -0.43 37.06
N LEU A 15 16.51 0.50 37.94
CA LEU A 15 15.36 1.39 37.72
C LEU A 15 15.58 2.29 36.50
N VAL A 16 16.76 2.90 36.37
CA VAL A 16 17.11 3.73 35.21
C VAL A 16 17.07 2.90 33.92
N ALA A 17 17.61 1.67 33.91
CA ALA A 17 17.55 0.75 32.77
C ALA A 17 16.10 0.30 32.43
N ALA A 18 15.23 0.13 33.43
CA ALA A 18 13.81 -0.17 33.24
C ALA A 18 13.04 1.03 32.64
N PHE A 19 13.42 2.27 32.98
CA PHE A 19 12.88 3.47 32.33
C PHE A 19 13.39 3.67 30.90
N TYR A 20 14.65 3.30 30.61
CA TYR A 20 15.18 3.34 29.23
C TYR A 20 14.50 2.31 28.31
N THR A 21 14.09 1.16 28.82
CA THR A 21 13.42 0.11 28.01
C THR A 21 11.91 0.31 27.89
N ALA A 22 11.29 1.08 28.80
CA ALA A 22 9.88 1.47 28.70
C ALA A 22 9.63 2.65 27.73
N CYS A 23 10.64 3.48 27.46
CA CYS A 23 10.56 4.61 26.52
C CYS A 23 10.91 4.27 25.07
N SER A 24 11.14 3.00 24.73
CA SER A 24 11.48 2.58 23.36
C SER A 24 10.30 1.98 22.57
N GLN A 25 9.08 2.05 23.09
CA GLN A 25 7.89 1.62 22.33
C GLN A 25 7.37 2.79 21.49
N LEU A 26 7.42 2.62 20.17
CA LEU A 26 6.91 3.58 19.20
C LEU A 26 5.39 3.45 19.17
N PHE A 27 4.68 4.53 19.50
CA PHE A 27 3.21 4.56 19.50
C PHE A 27 2.71 5.56 18.46
N THR A 28 1.67 5.17 17.72
CA THR A 28 0.94 6.07 16.81
C THR A 28 -0.19 6.75 17.59
N ILE A 29 -0.28 8.08 17.50
CA ILE A 29 -1.38 8.87 18.08
C ILE A 29 -2.36 9.20 16.96
N SER A 30 -3.66 8.95 17.14
CA SER A 30 -4.71 9.31 16.17
C SER A 30 -5.80 10.19 16.76
N VAL A 31 -6.37 11.06 15.93
CA VAL A 31 -7.52 11.93 16.22
C VAL A 31 -8.55 11.68 15.12
N ASN A 32 -9.80 11.34 15.47
CA ASN A 32 -10.86 11.00 14.50
C ASN A 32 -10.42 9.94 13.48
N ASN A 33 -9.73 8.90 13.94
CA ASN A 33 -9.13 7.84 13.12
C ASN A 33 -8.01 8.30 12.16
N GLN A 34 -7.56 9.56 12.26
CA GLN A 34 -6.45 10.10 11.50
C GLN A 34 -5.17 10.13 12.34
N PRO A 35 -4.06 9.51 11.91
CA PRO A 35 -2.81 9.56 12.65
C PRO A 35 -2.26 11.00 12.65
N VAL A 36 -1.96 11.55 13.83
CA VAL A 36 -1.46 12.93 14.01
C VAL A 36 0.04 12.94 14.36
N TYR A 37 0.59 11.80 14.80
CA TYR A 37 2.01 11.65 15.06
C TYR A 37 2.44 10.21 14.81
N ASP A 38 3.38 10.03 13.87
CA ASP A 38 4.09 8.77 13.66
C ASP A 38 5.62 8.98 13.72
N PRO A 39 6.30 8.51 14.78
CA PRO A 39 7.74 8.70 14.97
C PRO A 39 8.62 7.89 14.01
N THR A 40 8.05 7.10 13.09
CA THR A 40 8.80 6.15 12.22
C THR A 40 8.99 6.62 10.77
N GLY A 41 8.57 7.83 10.41
CA GLY A 41 8.68 8.32 9.02
C GLY A 41 7.58 7.81 8.08
N ARG A 42 6.50 7.26 8.64
CA ARG A 42 5.28 6.93 7.87
C ARG A 42 4.60 8.22 7.42
N LEU A 43 4.29 8.27 6.12
CA LEU A 43 3.70 9.39 5.39
C LEU A 43 2.89 10.34 6.26
N SER A 44 3.55 11.43 6.63
CA SER A 44 2.95 12.63 7.22
C SER A 44 3.12 13.73 6.19
N THR A 45 2.25 13.73 5.18
CA THR A 45 2.04 14.86 4.26
C THR A 45 0.56 15.23 4.27
N ASP A 46 0.05 15.51 5.47
CA ASP A 46 -1.22 16.20 5.78
C ASP A 46 -2.51 15.79 5.06
N GLU A 47 -2.53 14.71 4.28
CA GLU A 47 -3.73 14.25 3.61
C GLU A 47 -3.61 12.75 3.36
N VAL A 48 -4.59 12.04 3.91
CA VAL A 48 -4.52 10.65 4.28
C VAL A 48 -4.75 9.78 3.05
N ILE A 49 -3.77 8.96 2.72
CA ILE A 49 -4.00 7.74 1.95
C ILE A 49 -5.04 6.93 2.72
N ASN A 50 -6.07 6.45 2.04
CA ASN A 50 -7.02 5.47 2.52
C ASN A 50 -6.38 4.53 3.58
N ALA A 51 -6.99 4.44 4.78
CA ALA A 51 -6.36 3.83 5.95
C ALA A 51 -5.96 2.38 5.70
N GLU A 52 -6.74 1.67 4.88
CA GLU A 52 -6.50 0.31 4.46
C GLU A 52 -5.26 0.22 3.55
N LEU A 53 -5.18 1.06 2.50
CA LEU A 53 -4.01 1.15 1.62
C LEU A 53 -2.74 1.53 2.40
N GLN A 54 -2.84 2.52 3.30
CA GLN A 54 -1.72 2.92 4.15
C GLN A 54 -1.28 1.77 5.08
N GLY A 55 -2.23 1.01 5.62
CA GLY A 55 -1.98 -0.21 6.39
C GLY A 55 -1.16 -1.22 5.60
N CYS A 56 -1.56 -1.49 4.35
CA CYS A 56 -0.85 -2.38 3.46
C CYS A 56 0.58 -1.89 3.13
N ILE A 57 0.74 -0.62 2.76
CA ILE A 57 2.06 -0.02 2.46
C ILE A 57 3.00 -0.20 3.66
N ASN A 58 2.50 0.07 4.87
CA ASN A 58 3.28 -0.09 6.09
C ASN A 58 3.73 -1.54 6.34
N LEU A 59 2.87 -2.51 6.06
CA LEU A 59 3.20 -3.91 6.17
C LEU A 59 4.26 -4.29 5.13
N ALA A 60 4.09 -3.86 3.88
CA ALA A 60 5.03 -4.12 2.80
C ALA A 60 6.41 -3.55 3.08
N MET A 61 6.50 -2.31 3.60
CA MET A 61 7.78 -1.71 3.98
C MET A 61 8.52 -2.54 5.04
N ARG A 62 7.80 -3.03 6.07
CA ARG A 62 8.38 -3.90 7.11
C ARG A 62 8.86 -5.24 6.53
N GLN A 63 8.08 -5.85 5.64
CA GLN A 63 8.42 -7.13 5.02
C GLN A 63 9.63 -7.02 4.09
N GLN A 64 9.76 -5.90 3.38
CA GLN A 64 10.86 -5.65 2.46
C GLN A 64 12.05 -4.95 3.12
N ASN A 65 11.95 -4.62 4.41
CA ASN A 65 12.97 -3.93 5.19
C ASN A 65 13.45 -2.62 4.52
N VAL A 66 12.49 -1.83 4.03
CA VAL A 66 12.70 -0.48 3.50
C VAL A 66 12.19 0.56 4.48
N ASN A 67 12.80 1.74 4.49
CA ASN A 67 12.43 2.82 5.40
C ASN A 67 11.56 3.88 4.73
N ASP A 68 11.50 3.89 3.39
CA ASP A 68 10.70 4.81 2.61
C ASP A 68 9.79 4.02 1.63
N ALA A 69 8.52 4.39 1.56
CA ALA A 69 7.53 3.74 0.69
C ALA A 69 7.89 3.91 -0.80
N THR A 70 8.61 4.98 -1.16
CA THR A 70 9.07 5.24 -2.53
C THR A 70 10.10 4.23 -3.03
N GLU A 71 10.68 3.42 -2.14
CA GLU A 71 11.60 2.32 -2.45
C GLU A 71 10.88 1.02 -2.82
N LEU A 72 9.56 0.92 -2.59
CA LEU A 72 8.79 -0.28 -2.89
C LEU A 72 8.72 -0.53 -4.40
N THR A 73 9.16 -1.72 -4.82
CA THR A 73 9.03 -2.18 -6.22
C THR A 73 7.90 -3.18 -6.42
N VAL A 74 7.43 -3.78 -5.32
CA VAL A 74 6.33 -4.75 -5.28
C VAL A 74 5.42 -4.37 -4.11
N LEU A 75 4.11 -4.33 -4.34
CA LEU A 75 3.11 -4.11 -3.30
C LEU A 75 1.99 -5.14 -3.48
N SER A 76 1.76 -5.96 -2.46
CA SER A 76 0.65 -6.92 -2.42
C SER A 76 -0.29 -6.57 -1.29
N CYS A 77 -1.49 -6.14 -1.68
CA CYS A 77 -2.59 -5.69 -0.82
C CYS A 77 -3.87 -6.46 -1.13
N GLY A 78 -3.76 -7.74 -1.49
CA GLY A 78 -4.96 -8.55 -1.70
C GLY A 78 -5.75 -8.72 -0.40
N ASN A 79 -7.08 -8.76 -0.48
CA ASN A 79 -7.96 -8.95 0.68
C ASN A 79 -7.73 -7.92 1.80
N SER A 80 -7.61 -6.64 1.43
CA SER A 80 -7.31 -5.55 2.38
C SER A 80 -8.45 -4.55 2.54
N GLU A 81 -9.63 -4.83 1.96
CA GLU A 81 -10.82 -3.95 2.02
C GLU A 81 -10.59 -2.56 1.41
N ILE A 82 -9.56 -2.40 0.57
CA ILE A 82 -9.22 -1.13 -0.06
C ILE A 82 -10.33 -0.73 -1.03
N SER A 83 -10.82 0.51 -0.91
CA SER A 83 -11.77 1.08 -1.87
C SER A 83 -11.23 2.29 -2.61
N ASP A 84 -10.14 2.87 -2.12
CA ASP A 84 -9.59 4.13 -2.61
C ASP A 84 -8.07 4.04 -2.75
N LEU A 85 -7.58 4.51 -3.89
CA LEU A 85 -6.19 4.45 -4.33
C LEU A 85 -5.54 5.84 -4.39
N GLU A 86 -6.20 6.88 -3.86
CA GLU A 86 -5.62 8.22 -3.80
C GLU A 86 -4.18 8.20 -3.25
N ARG A 87 -3.32 8.98 -3.91
CA ARG A 87 -1.88 9.14 -3.59
C ARG A 87 -1.02 7.90 -3.78
N ILE A 88 -1.53 6.83 -4.38
CA ILE A 88 -0.70 5.67 -4.73
C ILE A 88 0.47 6.05 -5.65
N GLY A 89 0.33 7.13 -6.44
CA GLY A 89 1.37 7.67 -7.32
C GLY A 89 2.71 8.02 -6.65
N GLN A 90 2.72 8.22 -5.33
CA GLN A 90 3.96 8.42 -4.58
C GLN A 90 4.91 7.20 -4.66
N LEU A 91 4.37 6.00 -4.93
CA LEU A 91 5.13 4.76 -5.06
C LEU A 91 5.82 4.68 -6.44
N GLY A 92 6.64 5.69 -6.76
CA GLY A 92 7.15 5.91 -8.11
C GLY A 92 8.06 4.80 -8.67
N GLN A 93 8.55 3.89 -7.82
CA GLN A 93 9.35 2.73 -8.21
C GLN A 93 8.53 1.44 -8.31
N LEU A 94 7.21 1.50 -8.12
CA LEU A 94 6.36 0.32 -8.09
C LEU A 94 6.26 -0.32 -9.49
N ARG A 95 6.64 -1.60 -9.58
CA ARG A 95 6.65 -2.38 -10.82
C ARG A 95 5.56 -3.44 -10.86
N PHE A 96 5.19 -3.96 -9.71
CA PHE A 96 4.10 -4.93 -9.57
C PHE A 96 3.16 -4.51 -8.43
N LEU A 97 1.87 -4.50 -8.73
CA LEU A 97 0.80 -4.15 -7.80
C LEU A 97 -0.27 -5.22 -7.81
N ASP A 98 -0.49 -5.84 -6.65
CA ASP A 98 -1.56 -6.79 -6.43
C ASP A 98 -2.62 -6.21 -5.48
N LEU A 99 -3.81 -6.01 -6.03
CA LEU A 99 -4.99 -5.42 -5.38
C LEU A 99 -6.19 -6.37 -5.46
N ALA A 100 -5.96 -7.68 -5.62
CA ALA A 100 -7.06 -8.63 -5.79
C ALA A 100 -7.96 -8.73 -4.55
N ASN A 101 -9.26 -8.96 -4.76
CA ASN A 101 -10.25 -9.12 -3.69
C ASN A 101 -10.32 -7.88 -2.78
N ASN A 102 -10.61 -6.73 -3.39
CA ASN A 102 -10.82 -5.46 -2.69
C ASN A 102 -12.14 -4.83 -3.18
N ASN A 103 -12.43 -3.61 -2.76
CA ASN A 103 -13.67 -2.88 -3.08
C ASN A 103 -13.41 -1.71 -4.04
N ILE A 104 -12.43 -1.84 -4.93
CA ILE A 104 -11.97 -0.74 -5.79
C ILE A 104 -12.91 -0.60 -6.98
N SER A 105 -13.42 0.61 -7.20
CA SER A 105 -14.18 0.96 -8.41
C SER A 105 -13.48 2.00 -9.28
N ASN A 106 -12.69 2.89 -8.67
CA ASN A 106 -11.92 3.93 -9.35
C ASN A 106 -10.44 3.57 -9.41
N ILE A 107 -9.92 3.37 -10.63
CA ILE A 107 -8.52 3.05 -10.89
C ILE A 107 -7.74 4.20 -11.53
N THR A 108 -8.34 5.39 -11.65
CA THR A 108 -7.67 6.60 -12.19
C THR A 108 -6.33 6.91 -11.48
N PRO A 109 -6.20 6.79 -10.15
CA PRO A 109 -4.93 7.06 -9.47
C PRO A 109 -3.75 6.19 -9.92
N LEU A 110 -4.01 5.04 -10.55
CA LEU A 110 -2.95 4.16 -11.07
C LEU A 110 -2.19 4.78 -12.25
N GLU A 111 -2.75 5.80 -12.92
CA GLU A 111 -2.08 6.56 -13.98
C GLU A 111 -0.80 7.26 -13.50
N GLU A 112 -0.71 7.52 -12.20
CA GLU A 112 0.42 8.22 -11.58
C GLU A 112 1.63 7.30 -11.32
N LEU A 113 1.55 6.00 -11.65
CA LEU A 113 2.61 5.03 -11.41
C LEU A 113 3.47 4.82 -12.68
N PRO A 114 4.60 5.54 -12.84
CA PRO A 114 5.34 5.57 -14.10
C PRO A 114 5.99 4.23 -14.46
N GLN A 115 6.25 3.36 -13.48
CA GLN A 115 6.99 2.11 -13.66
C GLN A 115 6.11 0.84 -13.55
N LEU A 116 4.79 0.99 -13.40
CA LEU A 116 3.90 -0.14 -13.17
C LEU A 116 3.81 -1.05 -14.40
N GLY A 117 4.39 -2.24 -14.29
CA GLY A 117 4.45 -3.22 -15.38
C GLY A 117 3.40 -4.33 -15.27
N GLY A 118 3.08 -4.76 -14.04
CA GLY A 118 2.11 -5.82 -13.78
C GLY A 118 1.08 -5.41 -12.74
N LEU A 119 -0.19 -5.68 -13.02
CA LEU A 119 -1.31 -5.25 -12.21
C LEU A 119 -2.34 -6.37 -12.04
N ASN A 120 -2.64 -6.72 -10.80
CA ASN A 120 -3.71 -7.66 -10.47
C ASN A 120 -4.86 -6.92 -9.79
N LEU A 121 -5.99 -6.81 -10.49
CA LEU A 121 -7.23 -6.17 -10.03
C LEU A 121 -8.38 -7.18 -9.93
N ASN A 122 -8.05 -8.48 -9.88
CA ASN A 122 -9.02 -9.56 -9.77
C ASN A 122 -10.04 -9.30 -8.63
N ASN A 123 -11.31 -9.63 -8.86
CA ASN A 123 -12.40 -9.51 -7.87
C ASN A 123 -12.43 -8.12 -7.20
N ASN A 124 -12.83 -7.12 -7.98
CA ASN A 124 -13.07 -5.75 -7.53
C ASN A 124 -14.41 -5.27 -8.12
N LEU A 125 -14.69 -3.97 -8.03
CA LEU A 125 -15.95 -3.35 -8.45
C LEU A 125 -15.73 -2.36 -9.61
N ILE A 126 -14.79 -2.68 -10.50
CA ILE A 126 -14.38 -1.77 -11.59
C ILE A 126 -15.41 -1.81 -12.71
N THR A 127 -15.79 -0.63 -13.21
CA THR A 127 -16.71 -0.47 -14.34
C THR A 127 -16.11 0.33 -15.50
N ASP A 128 -15.05 1.10 -15.24
CA ASP A 128 -14.32 1.89 -16.22
C ASP A 128 -12.84 1.49 -16.23
N ILE A 129 -12.40 0.95 -17.36
CA ILE A 129 -11.03 0.46 -17.56
C ILE A 129 -10.20 1.37 -18.45
N ARG A 130 -10.75 2.52 -18.90
CA ARG A 130 -10.02 3.48 -19.73
C ARG A 130 -8.72 3.97 -19.09
N PRO A 131 -8.60 4.18 -17.77
CA PRO A 131 -7.34 4.60 -17.16
C PRO A 131 -6.16 3.67 -17.44
N LEU A 132 -6.41 2.37 -17.64
CA LEU A 132 -5.35 1.42 -17.97
C LEU A 132 -4.63 1.75 -19.28
N LEU A 133 -5.31 2.42 -20.22
CA LEU A 133 -4.74 2.85 -21.49
C LEU A 133 -3.68 3.94 -21.31
N ASN A 134 -3.72 4.71 -20.22
CA ASN A 134 -2.82 5.82 -19.94
C ASN A 134 -1.52 5.38 -19.23
N ILE A 135 -1.51 4.20 -18.60
CA ILE A 135 -0.33 3.66 -17.89
C ILE A 135 0.65 3.04 -18.89
N SER A 136 1.45 3.84 -19.58
CA SER A 136 2.31 3.38 -20.70
C SER A 136 3.25 2.21 -20.40
N SER A 137 3.69 2.04 -19.15
CA SER A 137 4.57 0.95 -18.70
C SER A 137 3.87 -0.39 -18.48
N LEU A 138 2.53 -0.39 -18.42
CA LEU A 138 1.75 -1.57 -18.10
C LEU A 138 1.84 -2.60 -19.23
N THR A 139 2.14 -3.84 -18.85
CA THR A 139 2.37 -4.98 -19.77
C THR A 139 1.52 -6.20 -19.46
N SER A 140 0.98 -6.30 -18.24
CA SER A 140 0.07 -7.38 -17.84
C SER A 140 -0.99 -6.89 -16.87
N VAL A 141 -2.23 -7.32 -17.11
CA VAL A 141 -3.39 -6.96 -16.29
C VAL A 141 -4.28 -8.17 -16.07
N ASN A 142 -4.72 -8.37 -14.83
CA ASN A 142 -5.79 -9.30 -14.48
C ASN A 142 -7.03 -8.54 -13.99
N LEU A 143 -8.13 -8.65 -14.73
CA LEU A 143 -9.44 -8.04 -14.47
C LEU A 143 -10.52 -9.07 -14.13
N LEU A 144 -10.17 -10.35 -13.98
CA LEU A 144 -11.14 -11.42 -13.70
C LEU A 144 -12.03 -11.06 -12.50
N GLY A 145 -13.34 -11.32 -12.59
CA GLY A 145 -14.30 -11.04 -11.51
C GLY A 145 -14.64 -9.56 -11.31
N ASN A 146 -14.35 -8.70 -12.29
CA ASN A 146 -14.94 -7.36 -12.40
C ASN A 146 -16.08 -7.43 -13.43
N ASP A 147 -17.16 -8.10 -13.05
CA ASP A 147 -18.20 -8.53 -13.99
C ASP A 147 -19.07 -7.36 -14.50
N GLU A 148 -18.98 -6.19 -13.88
CA GLU A 148 -19.67 -4.98 -14.32
C GLU A 148 -18.93 -4.19 -15.42
N ILE A 149 -17.74 -4.63 -15.83
CA ILE A 149 -17.00 -4.01 -16.94
C ILE A 149 -17.78 -4.21 -18.26
N PRO A 150 -18.19 -3.12 -18.95
CA PRO A 150 -18.79 -3.23 -20.26
C PRO A 150 -17.79 -3.80 -21.28
N CYS A 151 -18.13 -4.94 -21.91
CA CYS A 151 -17.21 -5.63 -22.82
C CYS A 151 -16.82 -4.83 -24.06
N ASN A 152 -17.55 -3.77 -24.43
CA ASN A 152 -17.12 -2.87 -25.50
C ASN A 152 -15.86 -2.05 -25.14
N GLN A 153 -15.49 -1.93 -23.86
CA GLN A 153 -14.27 -1.24 -23.42
C GLN A 153 -13.00 -2.09 -23.60
N VAL A 154 -13.12 -3.42 -23.72
CA VAL A 154 -11.95 -4.32 -23.67
C VAL A 154 -11.22 -4.45 -25.01
N GLN A 155 -11.81 -4.01 -26.13
CA GLN A 155 -11.24 -4.13 -27.49
C GLN A 155 -9.82 -3.53 -27.57
N LEU A 156 -9.66 -2.28 -27.12
CA LEU A 156 -8.39 -1.58 -27.16
C LEU A 156 -7.35 -2.21 -26.21
N LEU A 157 -7.78 -2.74 -25.07
CA LEU A 157 -6.90 -3.46 -24.16
C LEU A 157 -6.42 -4.78 -24.78
N ARG A 158 -7.27 -5.52 -25.50
CA ARG A 158 -6.88 -6.76 -26.18
C ARG A 158 -5.75 -6.53 -27.18
N GLU A 159 -5.85 -5.47 -27.99
CA GLU A 159 -4.83 -5.09 -28.97
C GLU A 159 -3.51 -4.70 -28.31
N ARG A 160 -3.58 -4.08 -27.13
CA ARG A 160 -2.41 -3.63 -26.39
C ARG A 160 -1.69 -4.74 -25.63
N PHE A 161 -2.43 -5.60 -24.94
CA PHE A 161 -1.89 -6.53 -23.95
C PHE A 161 -1.73 -7.96 -24.46
N ASN A 162 -2.27 -8.30 -25.65
CA ASN A 162 -2.19 -9.63 -26.24
C ASN A 162 -2.53 -10.74 -25.20
N GLY A 163 -1.66 -11.74 -25.02
CA GLY A 163 -1.84 -12.85 -24.08
C GLY A 163 -1.63 -12.49 -22.59
N ASN A 164 -1.31 -11.25 -22.25
CA ASN A 164 -1.03 -10.80 -20.88
C ASN A 164 -2.25 -10.10 -20.24
N LEU A 165 -3.44 -10.26 -20.80
CA LEU A 165 -4.71 -9.72 -20.32
C LEU A 165 -5.65 -10.84 -19.91
N ILE A 166 -6.06 -10.84 -18.64
CA ILE A 166 -7.12 -11.72 -18.14
C ILE A 166 -8.38 -10.87 -17.98
N LEU A 167 -9.44 -11.21 -18.70
CA LEU A 167 -10.71 -10.48 -18.70
C LEU A 167 -11.75 -11.13 -17.77
N PRO A 168 -12.80 -10.37 -17.37
CA PRO A 168 -14.03 -10.95 -16.83
C PRO A 168 -14.57 -12.05 -17.74
N GLU A 169 -15.16 -13.10 -17.16
CA GLU A 169 -15.68 -14.26 -17.92
C GLU A 169 -16.66 -13.83 -19.01
N ASP A 170 -17.54 -12.88 -18.69
CA ASP A 170 -18.57 -12.36 -19.59
C ASP A 170 -17.99 -11.68 -20.84
N CYS A 171 -16.73 -11.23 -20.78
CA CYS A 171 -16.06 -10.55 -21.89
C CYS A 171 -15.10 -11.45 -22.67
N LYS A 172 -15.04 -12.75 -22.39
CA LYS A 172 -14.11 -13.68 -23.06
C LYS A 172 -14.56 -14.11 -24.46
N ASN A 173 -15.86 -14.11 -24.73
CA ASN A 173 -16.48 -14.66 -25.95
C ASN A 173 -16.83 -13.58 -26.98
#